data_AF-A0A5C1DIX0-F1
#
_entry.id   AF-A0A5C1DIX0-F1
#
_cell.length_a   1.000
_cell.length_b   1.000
_cell.length_c   1.000
_cell.angle_alpha   90.00
_cell.angle_beta   90.00
_cell.angle_gamma   90.00
#
_symmetry.space_group_name_H-M   'P 1'
#
loop_
_entity.id
_entity.type
_entity.pdbx_description
1 polymer ?
#
loop_
_entity_poly.entity_id
_entity_poly.type
_entity_poly.pdbx_seq_one_letter_code
_entity_poly.pdbx_strand_id
1 'polypeptide(L)'
;MHFDEVHSKHFITLSRTPHPHTLMEQALVAMGGGGNEGMSFRKQALAAAGWHYDGLVPFAKHPEHAAKAFNKLRKAFDKAATAEELLKALHHH
;
A
#
# COMPACT_ATOMS: atom_id res chain seq x y z
N MET A 1 7.09 -9.80 -5.79
CA MET A 1 5.95 -9.47 -6.70
C MET A 1 6.27 -8.13 -7.35
N HIS A 2 6.00 -7.95 -8.64
CA HIS A 2 6.27 -6.67 -9.31
C HIS A 2 4.96 -5.94 -9.59
N PHE A 3 4.80 -4.74 -9.00
CA PHE A 3 3.68 -3.85 -9.27
C PHE A 3 4.15 -2.66 -10.09
N ASP A 4 3.26 -2.12 -10.91
CA ASP A 4 3.46 -0.86 -11.62
C ASP A 4 3.58 0.33 -10.66
N GLU A 5 4.20 1.41 -11.16
CA GLU A 5 4.36 2.64 -10.41
C GLU A 5 3.00 3.29 -10.11
N VAL A 6 2.75 3.57 -8.83
CA VAL A 6 1.50 4.19 -8.41
C VAL A 6 1.58 5.69 -8.61
N HIS A 7 0.81 6.20 -9.56
CA HIS A 7 0.66 7.64 -9.79
C HIS A 7 -0.53 8.23 -9.03
N SER A 8 -0.40 9.48 -8.61
CA SER A 8 -1.43 10.27 -7.93
C SER A 8 -2.76 10.29 -8.71
N LYS A 9 -2.67 10.32 -10.04
CA LYS A 9 -3.84 10.28 -10.94
C LYS A 9 -4.73 9.06 -10.68
N HIS A 10 -4.18 7.91 -10.33
CA HIS A 10 -4.95 6.67 -10.12
C HIS A 10 -5.96 6.77 -8.96
N PHE A 11 -5.77 7.68 -8.02
CA PHE A 11 -6.71 7.88 -6.91
C PHE A 11 -7.88 8.80 -7.26
N ILE A 12 -7.75 9.57 -8.34
CA ILE A 12 -8.76 10.55 -8.78
C ILE A 12 -9.39 10.20 -10.12
N THR A 13 -8.77 9.32 -10.92
CA THR A 13 -9.33 8.81 -12.17
C THR A 13 -9.96 7.45 -12.00
N LEU A 14 -11.21 7.34 -12.47
CA LEU A 14 -11.88 6.06 -12.61
C LEU A 14 -11.23 5.28 -13.76
N SER A 15 -10.82 4.04 -13.51
CA SER A 15 -10.33 3.12 -14.54
C SER A 15 -11.20 1.87 -14.57
N ARG A 16 -11.33 1.27 -15.76
CA ARG A 16 -11.96 -0.05 -15.94
C ARG A 16 -11.06 -1.19 -15.44
N THR A 17 -9.75 -0.98 -15.43
CA THR A 17 -8.78 -1.91 -14.88
C THR A 17 -8.45 -1.54 -13.44
N PRO A 18 -8.24 -2.53 -12.55
CA PRO A 18 -7.79 -2.26 -11.20
C PRO A 18 -6.43 -1.56 -11.25
N HIS A 19 -6.34 -0.44 -10.55
CA HIS A 19 -5.11 0.34 -10.46
C HIS A 19 -4.05 -0.41 -9.62
N PRO A 20 -2.76 -0.11 -9.80
CA PRO A 20 -1.69 -0.80 -9.06
C PRO A 20 -1.85 -0.70 -7.54
N HIS A 21 -2.32 0.43 -7.01
CA HIS A 21 -2.59 0.57 -5.58
C HIS A 21 -3.62 -0.45 -5.04
N THR A 22 -4.66 -0.74 -5.82
CA THR A 22 -5.69 -1.72 -5.44
C THR A 22 -5.12 -3.13 -5.36
N LEU A 23 -4.29 -3.51 -6.34
CA LEU A 23 -3.61 -4.81 -6.34
C LEU A 23 -2.67 -4.97 -5.14
N MET A 24 -1.97 -3.89 -4.79
CA MET A 24 -1.09 -3.88 -3.62
C MET A 24 -1.88 -4.01 -2.32
N GLU A 25 -3.02 -3.33 -2.18
CA GLU A 25 -3.89 -3.48 -1.01
C GLU A 25 -4.37 -4.91 -0.83
N GLN A 26 -4.78 -5.57 -1.93
CA GLN A 26 -5.18 -6.97 -1.91
C GLN A 26 -4.01 -7.87 -1.49
N ALA A 27 -2.82 -7.62 -2.02
CA ALA A 27 -1.62 -8.35 -1.63
C ALA A 27 -1.27 -8.16 -0.15
N LEU A 28 -1.39 -6.94 0.39
CA LEU A 28 -1.18 -6.67 1.82
C LEU A 28 -2.17 -7.47 2.68
N VAL A 29 -3.47 -7.43 2.32
CA VAL A 29 -4.49 -8.16 3.06
C VAL A 29 -4.25 -9.67 2.98
N ALA A 30 -3.89 -10.19 1.81
CA ALA A 30 -3.57 -11.60 1.62
C ALA A 30 -2.32 -12.03 2.41
N MET A 31 -1.28 -11.20 2.45
CA MET A 31 -0.07 -11.46 3.23
C MET A 31 -0.34 -11.45 4.74
N GLY A 32 -1.22 -10.57 5.22
CA GLY A 32 -1.58 -10.49 6.64
C GLY A 32 -2.59 -11.54 7.11
N GLY A 33 -2.80 -12.63 6.36
CA GLY A 33 -3.71 -13.72 6.74
C GLY A 33 -5.17 -13.54 6.28
N GLY A 34 -5.49 -12.44 5.58
CA GLY A 34 -6.84 -12.14 5.13
C GLY A 34 -7.76 -11.61 6.24
N GLY A 35 -9.01 -11.29 5.87
CA GLY A 35 -10.03 -10.83 6.82
C GLY A 35 -9.61 -9.60 7.63
N ASN A 36 -9.80 -9.66 8.95
CA ASN A 36 -9.53 -8.54 9.86
C ASN A 36 -8.02 -8.35 10.15
N GLU A 37 -7.25 -9.44 10.15
CA GLU A 37 -5.80 -9.41 10.36
C GLU A 37 -5.10 -8.77 9.17
N GLY A 38 -5.47 -9.15 7.95
CA GLY A 38 -4.98 -8.53 6.73
C GLY A 38 -5.32 -7.04 6.64
N MET A 39 -6.50 -6.64 7.10
CA MET A 39 -6.89 -5.23 7.18
C MET A 39 -6.04 -4.44 8.18
N SER A 40 -5.75 -5.02 9.35
CA SER A 40 -4.87 -4.41 10.35
C SER A 40 -3.43 -4.29 9.83
N PHE A 41 -2.91 -5.35 9.22
CA PHE A 41 -1.58 -5.36 8.61
C PHE A 41 -1.45 -4.31 7.50
N ARG A 42 -2.42 -4.24 6.59
CA ARG A 42 -2.47 -3.23 5.54
C ARG A 42 -2.37 -1.81 6.11
N LYS A 43 -3.10 -1.51 7.19
CA LYS A 43 -3.03 -0.20 7.87
C LYS A 43 -1.64 0.07 8.44
N GLN A 44 -1.03 -0.91 9.09
CA GLN A 44 0.33 -0.80 9.62
C GLN A 44 1.37 -0.59 8.51
N ALA A 45 1.27 -1.34 7.41
CA ALA A 45 2.16 -1.22 6.28
C ALA A 45 2.05 0.16 5.61
N LEU A 46 0.82 0.67 5.44
CA LEU A 46 0.60 2.04 4.94
C LEU A 46 1.21 3.08 5.89
N ALA A 47 0.99 2.94 7.20
CA ALA A 47 1.57 3.84 8.20
C ALA A 47 3.10 3.83 8.15
N ALA A 48 3.73 2.66 8.11
CA ALA A 48 5.19 2.51 7.98
C ALA A 48 5.71 3.06 6.64
N ALA A 49 4.89 3.03 5.59
CA ALA A 49 5.21 3.63 4.31
C ALA A 49 5.11 5.17 4.27
N GLY A 50 4.66 5.81 5.36
CA GLY A 50 4.51 7.25 5.47
C GLY A 50 3.08 7.76 5.25
N TRP A 51 2.07 6.87 5.25
CA TRP A 51 0.67 7.29 5.25
C TRP A 51 0.20 7.51 6.70
N HIS A 52 0.33 8.75 7.17
CA HIS A 52 -0.05 9.14 8.54
C HIS A 52 -1.51 9.55 8.69
N TYR A 53 -2.30 9.51 7.61
CA TYR A 53 -3.70 9.91 7.64
C TYR A 53 -4.57 8.77 8.17
N ASP A 54 -5.57 9.13 8.95
CA ASP A 54 -6.53 8.19 9.52
C ASP A 54 -7.24 7.39 8.42
N GLY A 55 -7.74 6.19 8.74
CA GLY A 55 -8.39 5.29 7.79
C GLY A 55 -9.67 5.85 7.15
N LEU A 56 -10.15 6.97 7.68
CA LEU A 56 -11.29 7.74 7.16
C LEU A 56 -10.92 8.75 6.06
N VAL A 57 -9.63 9.03 5.85
CA VAL A 57 -9.18 9.98 4.82
C VAL A 57 -9.05 9.24 3.48
N PRO A 58 -9.90 9.53 2.48
CA PRO A 58 -9.78 8.89 1.18
C PRO A 58 -8.47 9.31 0.50
N PHE A 59 -7.81 8.37 -0.17
CA PHE A 59 -6.56 8.63 -0.90
C PHE A 59 -6.72 9.76 -1.94
N ALA A 60 -7.92 9.93 -2.50
CA ALA A 60 -8.25 11.01 -3.42
C ALA A 60 -8.04 12.42 -2.83
N LYS A 61 -8.08 12.59 -1.50
CA LYS A 61 -7.77 13.89 -0.84
C LYS A 61 -6.28 14.22 -0.86
N HIS A 62 -5.42 13.21 -0.74
CA HIS A 62 -3.96 13.37 -0.75
C HIS A 62 -3.32 12.37 -1.73
N PRO A 63 -3.62 12.50 -3.03
CA PRO A 63 -3.23 11.49 -4.02
C PRO A 63 -1.71 11.40 -4.18
N GLU A 64 -0.99 12.51 -3.97
CA GLU A 64 0.48 12.52 -4.01
C GLU A 64 1.12 11.82 -2.81
N HIS A 65 0.61 12.03 -1.60
CA HIS A 65 1.07 11.30 -0.42
C HIS A 65 0.74 9.82 -0.52
N ALA A 66 -0.45 9.48 -1.01
CA ALA A 66 -0.85 8.10 -1.25
C ALA A 66 0.09 7.46 -2.26
N ALA A 67 0.30 8.07 -3.42
CA ALA A 67 1.22 7.58 -4.45
C ALA A 67 2.64 7.35 -3.89
N LYS A 68 3.18 8.28 -3.10
CA LYS A 68 4.48 8.12 -2.45
C LYS A 68 4.52 6.92 -1.50
N ALA A 69 3.53 6.79 -0.62
CA ALA A 69 3.44 5.67 0.33
C ALA A 69 3.34 4.32 -0.41
N PHE A 70 2.47 4.23 -1.41
CA PHE A 70 2.34 3.03 -2.23
C PHE A 70 3.61 2.72 -3.02
N ASN A 71 4.30 3.70 -3.60
CA ASN A 71 5.58 3.44 -4.27
C ASN A 71 6.68 3.01 -3.30
N LYS A 72 6.64 3.44 -2.03
CA LYS A 72 7.53 2.93 -0.98
C LYS A 72 7.22 1.47 -0.67
N LEU A 73 5.93 1.13 -0.53
CA LEU A 73 5.47 -0.26 -0.41
C LEU A 73 5.93 -1.11 -1.60
N ARG A 74 5.82 -0.60 -2.83
CA ARG A 74 6.21 -1.29 -4.06
C ARG A 74 7.68 -1.71 -4.02
N LYS A 75 8.56 -0.81 -3.56
CA LYS A 75 9.98 -1.11 -3.37
C LYS A 75 10.22 -2.14 -2.25
N ALA A 76 9.40 -2.11 -1.20
CA ALA A 76 9.47 -3.11 -0.12
C ALA A 76 9.01 -4.49 -0.61
N PHE A 77 7.95 -4.57 -1.42
CA PHE A 77 7.43 -5.80 -2.04
C PHE A 77 8.43 -6.51 -2.98
N ASP A 78 9.40 -5.77 -3.51
CA ASP A 78 10.47 -6.34 -4.32
C ASP A 78 11.53 -7.04 -3.45
N LYS A 79 11.68 -6.58 -2.20
CA LYS A 79 12.67 -7.08 -1.23
C LYS A 79 12.10 -8.03 -0.19
N ALA A 80 10.78 -8.07 -0.02
CA ALA A 80 10.08 -8.83 1.01
C ALA A 80 9.12 -9.82 0.38
N ALA A 81 9.17 -11.07 0.86
CA ALA A 81 8.25 -12.13 0.45
C ALA A 81 7.11 -12.31 1.47
N THR A 82 7.32 -11.88 2.71
CA THR A 82 6.36 -12.03 3.82
C THR A 82 5.94 -10.70 4.44
N ALA A 83 4.83 -10.72 5.18
CA ALA A 83 4.28 -9.58 5.91
C ALA A 83 5.32 -8.95 6.86
N GLU A 84 6.03 -9.78 7.62
CA GLU A 84 7.05 -9.33 8.58
C GLU A 84 8.26 -8.69 7.88
N GLU A 85 8.75 -9.30 6.80
CA GLU A 85 9.84 -8.73 6.00
C GLU A 85 9.45 -7.39 5.38
N LEU A 86 8.20 -7.26 4.94
CA LEU A 86 7.68 -6.02 4.34
C LEU A 86 7.67 -4.90 5.38
N LEU A 87 7.13 -5.15 6.57
CA LEU A 87 7.15 -4.16 7.66
C LEU A 87 8.57 -3.80 8.08
N LYS A 88 9.47 -4.79 8.16
CA LYS A 88 10.88 -4.55 8.48
C LYS A 88 11.55 -3.69 7.41
N ALA A 89 11.28 -3.94 6.14
CA ALA A 89 11.80 -3.15 5.03
C ALA A 89 11.27 -1.70 5.02
N LEU A 90 10.06 -1.48 5.55
CA LEU A 90 9.44 -0.15 5.65
C LEU A 90 9.90 0.65 6.86
N HIS A 91 10.13 0.00 8.00
CA HIS A 91 10.60 0.62 9.25
C HIS A 91 12.09 0.95 9.28
N HIS A 92 12.93 0.26 8.48
CA HIS A 92 14.38 0.41 8.52
C HIS A 92 14.91 1.56 7.63
N HIS A 93 14.22 2.70 7.59
CA HIS A 93 14.61 3.88 6.81
C HIS A 93 14.42 5.18 7.58
#